data_AF-A0A6I2XGS9-F1
#
_entry.id   AF-A0A6I2XGS9-F1
#
_cell.length_a   1.000
_cell.length_b   1.000
_cell.length_c   1.000
_cell.angle_alpha   90.00
_cell.angle_beta   90.00
_cell.angle_gamma   90.00
#
_symmetry.space_group_name_H-M   'P 1'
#
loop_
_entity.id
_entity.type
_entity.pdbx_description
1 polymer ?
#
loop_
_entity_poly.entity_id
_entity_poly.type
_entity_poly.pdbx_seq_one_letter_code
_entity_poly.pdbx_strand_id
1 'polypeptide(L)'
;MHNQEMVPYDEFSMFGQNIEEYSINASATPTVERVGVQLPDGRMVSALKWGEGEPRLVLVHGTAQNAHTWDTVALALGCSLLAIDLPGHGHSTWRDDATYTPQNLADDVAIVVQQLAPNAQAVVGMSLGGLTCLVLTDKYPKLVRHLVMVDITPGVTSKKAKAVLDFINGPQTFASFDDLLARTTEHNPTRSATSLRRGILHNAHQVTDGSWEWRYDRRGQINSEKTNLETESPRSALWDAIARLQCPLLVVRGGASPVVDDEDIEGVKQHYPSAEIVVVDGAGHSVQGDRPIELAAHLRRFV
;
A
#
# COMPACT_ATOMS: atom_id res chain seq x y z
N MET A 1 -15.29 -13.44 -33.25
CA MET A 1 -14.97 -12.87 -31.92
C MET A 1 -15.57 -13.83 -30.91
N HIS A 2 -14.74 -14.60 -30.21
CA HIS A 2 -15.22 -15.40 -29.09
C HIS A 2 -15.53 -14.41 -27.96
N ASN A 3 -16.79 -14.30 -27.57
CA ASN A 3 -17.18 -13.53 -26.41
C ASN A 3 -16.65 -14.33 -25.20
N GLN A 4 -15.47 -14.00 -24.69
CA GLN A 4 -14.96 -14.65 -23.49
C GLN A 4 -15.90 -14.31 -22.33
N GLU A 5 -16.37 -15.34 -21.63
CA GLU A 5 -17.26 -15.18 -20.49
C GLU A 5 -16.53 -14.37 -19.39
N MET A 6 -17.22 -13.38 -18.84
CA MET A 6 -16.65 -12.52 -17.80
C MET A 6 -16.31 -13.37 -16.57
N VAL A 7 -15.09 -13.23 -16.05
CA VAL A 7 -14.70 -13.91 -14.81
C VAL A 7 -15.53 -13.32 -13.67
N PRO A 8 -16.33 -14.14 -12.94
CA PRO A 8 -17.09 -13.66 -11.80
C PRO A 8 -16.14 -13.08 -10.74
N TYR A 9 -16.48 -11.89 -10.24
CA TYR A 9 -15.74 -11.22 -9.19
C TYR A 9 -16.71 -10.71 -8.12
N ASP A 10 -16.56 -11.23 -6.91
CA ASP A 10 -17.15 -10.70 -5.69
C ASP A 10 -16.00 -10.21 -4.81
N GLU A 11 -16.00 -8.90 -4.56
CA GLU A 11 -14.96 -8.19 -3.83
C GLU A 11 -14.74 -8.75 -2.41
N PHE A 12 -15.79 -9.27 -1.77
CA PHE A 12 -15.75 -9.68 -0.37
C PHE A 12 -15.85 -11.19 -0.16
N SER A 13 -15.88 -11.99 -1.24
CA SER A 13 -16.02 -13.45 -1.14
C SER A 13 -14.71 -14.19 -0.86
N MET A 14 -13.56 -13.52 -0.92
CA MET A 14 -12.24 -14.17 -0.91
C MET A 14 -11.56 -14.25 0.47
N PHE A 15 -12.15 -13.66 1.52
CA PHE A 15 -11.54 -13.66 2.86
C PHE A 15 -11.32 -15.06 3.45
N GLY A 16 -12.17 -16.02 3.11
CA GLY A 16 -11.98 -17.42 3.50
C GLY A 16 -10.63 -17.99 3.04
N GLN A 17 -10.15 -17.57 1.86
CA GLN A 17 -8.84 -18.00 1.35
C GLN A 17 -7.70 -17.41 2.17
N ASN A 18 -7.78 -16.14 2.58
CA ASN A 18 -6.78 -15.53 3.47
C ASN A 18 -6.75 -16.23 4.83
N ILE A 19 -7.92 -16.57 5.38
CA ILE A 19 -8.06 -17.25 6.66
C ILE A 19 -7.44 -18.65 6.62
N GLU A 20 -7.75 -19.43 5.58
CA GLU A 20 -7.20 -20.78 5.41
C GLU A 20 -5.68 -20.74 5.17
N GLU A 21 -5.22 -19.87 4.26
CA GLU A 21 -3.80 -19.76 3.87
C GLU A 21 -2.88 -19.42 5.04
N TYR A 22 -3.34 -18.58 5.98
CA TYR A 22 -2.55 -18.14 7.14
C TYR A 22 -3.07 -18.65 8.48
N SER A 23 -4.03 -19.59 8.49
CA SER A 23 -4.62 -20.16 9.70
C SER A 23 -5.11 -19.09 10.70
N ILE A 24 -5.78 -18.06 10.20
CA ILE A 24 -6.24 -16.93 11.02
C ILE A 24 -7.50 -17.30 11.79
N ASN A 25 -7.55 -16.97 13.08
CA ASN A 25 -8.78 -17.10 13.87
C ASN A 25 -9.69 -15.89 13.66
N ALA A 26 -10.45 -15.88 12.57
CA ALA A 26 -11.40 -14.81 12.21
C ALA A 26 -12.68 -15.36 11.56
N SER A 27 -13.73 -14.55 11.52
CA SER A 27 -14.96 -14.87 10.77
C SER A 27 -14.68 -14.90 9.27
N ALA A 28 -15.23 -15.90 8.56
CA ALA A 28 -15.19 -15.95 7.10
C ALA A 28 -16.02 -14.84 6.43
N THR A 29 -16.91 -14.20 7.21
CA THR A 29 -17.69 -13.03 6.80
C THR A 29 -17.37 -11.87 7.76
N PRO A 30 -16.18 -11.26 7.64
CA PRO A 30 -15.85 -10.09 8.45
C PRO A 30 -16.77 -8.91 8.07
N THR A 31 -17.05 -8.02 9.02
CA THR A 31 -17.72 -6.76 8.71
C THR A 31 -16.73 -5.86 7.98
N VAL A 32 -16.95 -5.68 6.69
CA VAL A 32 -16.18 -4.79 5.83
C VAL A 32 -17.07 -4.18 4.77
N GLU A 33 -16.90 -2.90 4.52
CA GLU A 33 -17.65 -2.16 3.50
C GLU A 33 -16.70 -1.25 2.71
N ARG A 34 -17.01 -1.07 1.41
CA ARG A 34 -16.36 -0.05 0.60
C ARG A 34 -17.05 1.29 0.83
N VAL A 35 -16.28 2.27 1.23
CA VAL A 35 -16.73 3.65 1.43
C VAL A 35 -15.99 4.59 0.48
N GLY A 36 -16.52 5.79 0.30
CA GLY A 36 -15.93 6.82 -0.55
C GLY A 36 -15.98 8.20 0.11
N VAL A 37 -14.92 8.97 -0.07
CA VAL A 37 -14.84 10.38 0.33
C VAL A 37 -14.67 11.22 -0.93
N GLN A 38 -15.62 12.13 -1.16
CA GLN A 38 -15.50 13.10 -2.24
C GLN A 38 -14.55 14.22 -1.83
N LEU A 39 -13.53 14.46 -2.66
CA LEU A 39 -12.59 15.55 -2.51
C LEU A 39 -13.18 16.87 -3.02
N PRO A 40 -12.64 18.04 -2.61
CA PRO A 40 -13.14 19.35 -3.05
C PRO A 40 -13.14 19.58 -4.57
N ASP A 41 -12.28 18.88 -5.31
CA ASP A 41 -12.18 18.95 -6.77
C ASP A 41 -13.10 17.93 -7.48
N GLY A 42 -13.96 17.22 -6.73
CA GLY A 42 -14.93 16.27 -7.25
C GLY A 42 -14.42 14.84 -7.40
N ARG A 43 -13.10 14.60 -7.30
CA ARG A 43 -12.53 13.24 -7.28
C ARG A 43 -13.06 12.45 -6.09
N MET A 44 -13.23 11.15 -6.26
CA MET A 44 -13.61 10.22 -5.18
C MET A 44 -12.40 9.42 -4.72
N VAL A 45 -12.14 9.38 -3.41
CA VAL A 45 -11.17 8.46 -2.81
C VAL A 45 -11.92 7.34 -2.12
N SER A 46 -11.70 6.11 -2.58
CA SER A 46 -12.29 4.91 -2.00
C SER A 46 -11.44 4.36 -0.85
N ALA A 47 -12.09 3.70 0.10
CA ALA A 47 -11.43 2.94 1.14
C ALA A 47 -12.28 1.72 1.54
N LEU A 48 -11.62 0.71 2.11
CA LEU A 48 -12.26 -0.38 2.82
C LEU A 48 -12.30 -0.04 4.31
N LYS A 49 -13.51 0.03 4.87
CA LYS A 49 -13.73 0.21 6.29
C LYS A 49 -14.03 -1.14 6.92
N TRP A 50 -13.17 -1.54 7.86
CA TRP A 50 -13.25 -2.80 8.57
C TRP A 50 -13.82 -2.59 9.97
N GLY A 51 -14.67 -3.51 10.42
CA GLY A 51 -15.33 -3.49 11.72
C GLY A 51 -16.40 -2.40 11.86
N GLU A 52 -17.08 -2.39 13.00
CA GLU A 52 -18.21 -1.48 13.27
C GLU A 52 -17.82 -0.23 14.07
N GLY A 53 -16.69 -0.28 14.78
CA GLY A 53 -16.17 0.83 15.58
C GLY A 53 -15.39 1.88 14.77
N GLU A 54 -14.94 2.94 15.46
CA GLU A 54 -14.03 3.92 14.87
C GLU A 54 -12.71 3.26 14.44
N PRO A 55 -12.18 3.55 13.24
CA PRO A 55 -10.91 3.00 12.78
C PRO A 55 -9.76 3.33 13.74
N ARG A 56 -9.12 2.29 14.28
CA ARG A 56 -7.90 2.40 15.09
C ARG A 56 -6.67 2.65 14.23
N LEU A 57 -6.68 2.14 13.00
CA LEU A 57 -5.54 2.22 12.08
C LEU A 57 -5.99 2.69 10.71
N VAL A 58 -5.13 3.44 10.03
CA VAL A 58 -5.26 3.77 8.62
C VAL A 58 -4.12 3.10 7.85
N LEU A 59 -4.45 2.29 6.85
CA LEU A 59 -3.50 1.52 6.06
C LEU A 59 -3.43 2.09 4.63
N VAL A 60 -2.22 2.35 4.16
CA VAL A 60 -1.97 3.03 2.88
C VAL A 60 -1.00 2.19 2.05
N HIS A 61 -1.46 1.71 0.89
CA HIS A 61 -0.71 0.79 0.03
C HIS A 61 0.41 1.47 -0.77
N GLY A 62 1.28 0.66 -1.40
CA GLY A 62 2.32 1.13 -2.32
C GLY A 62 1.83 1.33 -3.76
N THR A 63 2.71 1.81 -4.63
CA THR A 63 2.40 1.96 -6.07
C THR A 63 1.88 0.65 -6.67
N ALA A 64 0.92 0.75 -7.59
CA ALA A 64 0.35 -0.38 -8.33
C ALA A 64 -0.35 -1.45 -7.47
N GLN A 65 -0.69 -1.10 -6.23
CA GLN A 65 -1.52 -1.90 -5.33
C GLN A 65 -2.86 -1.20 -5.07
N ASN A 66 -3.67 -1.77 -4.18
CA ASN A 66 -4.92 -1.22 -3.71
C ASN A 66 -5.17 -1.65 -2.25
N ALA A 67 -6.27 -1.23 -1.65
CA ALA A 67 -6.66 -1.48 -0.27
C ALA A 67 -6.65 -2.98 0.11
N HIS A 68 -6.97 -3.90 -0.81
CA HIS A 68 -6.99 -5.34 -0.56
C HIS A 68 -5.62 -5.97 -0.32
N THR A 69 -4.52 -5.23 -0.56
CA THR A 69 -3.18 -5.67 -0.14
C THR A 69 -3.10 -5.88 1.37
N TRP A 70 -4.00 -5.25 2.13
CA TRP A 70 -4.04 -5.30 3.59
C TRP A 70 -5.01 -6.34 4.17
N ASP A 71 -5.77 -7.07 3.36
CA ASP A 71 -6.85 -7.95 3.84
C ASP A 71 -6.39 -8.96 4.89
N THR A 72 -5.28 -9.66 4.64
CA THR A 72 -4.74 -10.64 5.58
C THR A 72 -4.27 -9.97 6.88
N VAL A 73 -3.68 -8.77 6.79
CA VAL A 73 -3.27 -8.00 7.96
C VAL A 73 -4.47 -7.53 8.75
N ALA A 74 -5.54 -7.07 8.08
CA ALA A 74 -6.78 -6.63 8.72
C ALA A 74 -7.47 -7.77 9.47
N LEU A 75 -7.60 -8.94 8.83
CA LEU A 75 -8.10 -10.16 9.44
C LEU A 75 -7.27 -10.59 10.66
N ALA A 76 -5.93 -10.54 10.54
CA ALA A 76 -5.03 -10.92 11.63
C ALA A 76 -5.03 -9.92 12.80
N LEU A 77 -5.28 -8.63 12.54
CA LEU A 77 -5.41 -7.60 13.57
C LEU A 77 -6.73 -7.75 14.34
N GLY A 78 -7.83 -8.02 13.63
CA GLY A 78 -9.16 -8.23 14.22
C GLY A 78 -9.74 -6.98 14.88
N CYS A 79 -9.38 -5.78 14.40
CA CYS A 79 -9.86 -4.51 14.93
C CYS A 79 -10.44 -3.61 13.83
N SER A 80 -11.19 -2.58 14.22
CA SER A 80 -11.68 -1.58 13.26
C SER A 80 -10.52 -0.80 12.66
N LEU A 81 -10.49 -0.68 11.32
CA LEU A 81 -9.45 0.03 10.58
C LEU A 81 -9.97 0.53 9.22
N LEU A 82 -9.17 1.38 8.57
CA LEU A 82 -9.46 1.93 7.25
C LEU A 82 -8.30 1.62 6.30
N ALA A 83 -8.52 0.92 5.20
CA ALA A 83 -7.52 0.71 4.16
C ALA A 83 -7.87 1.57 2.94
N ILE A 84 -7.01 2.54 2.58
CA ILE A 84 -7.31 3.54 1.56
C ILE A 84 -6.82 3.06 0.19
N ASP A 85 -7.65 3.18 -0.84
CA ASP A 85 -7.20 3.19 -2.24
C ASP A 85 -6.64 4.58 -2.54
N LEU A 86 -5.34 4.71 -2.76
CA LEU A 86 -4.75 5.99 -3.14
C LEU A 86 -5.36 6.50 -4.46
N PRO A 87 -5.51 7.82 -4.67
CA PRO A 87 -5.82 8.39 -5.98
C PRO A 87 -4.99 7.72 -7.10
N GLY A 88 -5.65 7.41 -8.22
CA GLY A 88 -5.01 6.66 -9.31
C GLY A 88 -4.89 5.15 -9.11
N HIS A 89 -5.47 4.58 -8.05
CA HIS A 89 -5.39 3.15 -7.73
C HIS A 89 -6.74 2.59 -7.28
N GLY A 90 -6.93 1.28 -7.43
CA GLY A 90 -8.11 0.57 -6.95
C GLY A 90 -9.42 1.16 -7.47
N HIS A 91 -10.29 1.58 -6.56
CA HIS A 91 -11.58 2.20 -6.88
C HIS A 91 -11.57 3.72 -6.70
N SER A 92 -10.41 4.31 -6.44
CA SER A 92 -10.25 5.77 -6.37
C SER A 92 -10.16 6.38 -7.75
N THR A 93 -10.70 7.59 -7.88
CA THR A 93 -10.64 8.38 -9.11
C THR A 93 -9.18 8.68 -9.46
N TRP A 94 -8.86 8.61 -10.75
CA TRP A 94 -7.54 8.96 -11.26
C TRP A 94 -7.39 10.48 -11.30
N ARG A 95 -6.16 10.98 -11.13
CA ARG A 95 -5.87 12.40 -11.30
C ARG A 95 -5.75 12.72 -12.79
N ASP A 96 -6.33 13.83 -13.22
CA ASP A 96 -6.21 14.28 -14.61
C ASP A 96 -4.76 14.66 -14.95
N ASP A 97 -4.05 15.26 -14.00
CA ASP A 97 -2.63 15.62 -14.10
C ASP A 97 -1.67 14.41 -13.94
N ALA A 98 -2.20 13.24 -13.60
CA ALA A 98 -1.45 12.03 -13.28
C ALA A 98 -0.30 12.22 -12.27
N THR A 99 -0.38 13.24 -11.41
CA THR A 99 0.71 13.61 -10.49
C THR A 99 0.48 13.00 -9.12
N TYR A 100 0.97 11.76 -8.94
CA TYR A 100 0.83 10.95 -7.74
C TYR A 100 2.06 11.06 -6.81
N THR A 101 2.52 12.28 -6.53
CA THR A 101 3.62 12.50 -5.58
C THR A 101 3.16 12.27 -4.13
N PRO A 102 4.06 11.88 -3.20
CA PRO A 102 3.71 11.76 -1.79
C PRO A 102 3.02 13.02 -1.22
N GLN A 103 3.39 14.21 -1.70
CA GLN A 103 2.80 15.48 -1.27
C GLN A 103 1.34 15.63 -1.72
N ASN A 104 1.05 15.35 -2.98
CA ASN A 104 -0.32 15.43 -3.50
C ASN A 104 -1.21 14.36 -2.86
N LEU A 105 -0.67 13.15 -2.71
CA LEU A 105 -1.38 12.05 -2.09
C LEU A 105 -1.65 12.30 -0.61
N ALA A 106 -0.72 12.95 0.12
CA ALA A 106 -0.91 13.27 1.53
C ALA A 106 -2.05 14.28 1.73
N ASP A 107 -2.23 15.23 0.83
CA ASP A 107 -3.34 16.19 0.88
C ASP A 107 -4.69 15.50 0.69
N ASP A 108 -4.76 14.58 -0.28
CA ASP A 108 -5.96 13.78 -0.53
C ASP A 108 -6.25 12.84 0.67
N VAL A 109 -5.22 12.15 1.19
CA VAL A 109 -5.34 11.23 2.35
C VAL A 109 -5.73 11.99 3.62
N ALA A 110 -5.23 13.20 3.86
CA ALA A 110 -5.58 14.01 5.03
C ALA A 110 -7.10 14.22 5.14
N ILE A 111 -7.76 14.48 4.01
CA ILE A 111 -9.23 14.67 3.95
C ILE A 111 -9.94 13.38 4.34
N VAL A 112 -9.48 12.24 3.82
CA VAL A 112 -10.06 10.92 4.13
C VAL A 112 -9.90 10.59 5.61
N VAL A 113 -8.68 10.74 6.16
CA VAL A 113 -8.40 10.47 7.58
C VAL A 113 -9.22 11.38 8.47
N GLN A 114 -9.31 12.67 8.16
CA GLN A 114 -10.10 13.61 8.95
C GLN A 114 -11.58 13.25 9.01
N GLN A 115 -12.16 12.72 7.92
CA GLN A 115 -13.58 12.37 7.86
C GLN A 115 -13.89 10.98 8.43
N LEU A 116 -13.05 9.98 8.14
CA LEU A 116 -13.37 8.58 8.43
C LEU A 116 -12.61 8.01 9.62
N ALA A 117 -11.47 8.59 9.98
CA ALA A 117 -10.58 8.06 11.00
C ALA A 117 -9.83 9.14 11.81
N PRO A 118 -10.49 10.23 12.29
CA PRO A 118 -9.80 11.35 12.94
C PRO A 118 -9.08 10.96 14.24
N ASN A 119 -9.52 9.86 14.85
CA ASN A 119 -8.99 9.34 16.10
C ASN A 119 -8.07 8.12 15.92
N ALA A 120 -7.67 7.79 14.69
CA ALA A 120 -6.76 6.69 14.44
C ALA A 120 -5.48 6.83 15.28
N GLN A 121 -5.07 5.69 15.85
CA GLN A 121 -3.87 5.57 16.68
C GLN A 121 -2.61 5.56 15.83
N ALA A 122 -2.68 5.05 14.60
CA ALA A 122 -1.56 5.04 13.68
C ALA A 122 -1.98 5.13 12.22
N VAL A 123 -1.06 5.66 11.41
CA VAL A 123 -1.06 5.50 9.96
C VAL A 123 0.08 4.55 9.58
N VAL A 124 -0.25 3.55 8.78
CA VAL A 124 0.66 2.50 8.34
C VAL A 124 0.76 2.59 6.82
N GLY A 125 1.94 2.91 6.31
CA GLY A 125 2.16 3.10 4.88
C GLY A 125 3.24 2.18 4.35
N MET A 126 2.98 1.47 3.26
CA MET A 126 3.99 0.71 2.54
C MET A 126 4.50 1.51 1.33
N SER A 127 5.81 1.54 1.10
CA SER A 127 6.39 2.10 -0.14
C SER A 127 5.88 3.54 -0.39
N LEU A 128 5.25 3.82 -1.54
CA LEU A 128 4.60 5.11 -1.82
C LEU A 128 3.66 5.57 -0.69
N GLY A 129 2.89 4.65 -0.10
CA GLY A 129 2.04 4.93 1.06
C GLY A 129 2.84 5.32 2.30
N GLY A 130 4.03 4.76 2.50
CA GLY A 130 4.92 5.11 3.61
C GLY A 130 5.48 6.53 3.48
N LEU A 131 5.93 6.91 2.29
CA LEU A 131 6.36 8.29 2.03
C LEU A 131 5.18 9.28 2.10
N THR A 132 4.00 8.87 1.64
CA THR A 132 2.76 9.66 1.77
C THR A 132 2.41 9.90 3.24
N CYS A 133 2.45 8.86 4.07
CA CYS A 133 2.23 8.95 5.51
C CYS A 133 3.28 9.82 6.20
N LEU A 134 4.56 9.74 5.79
CA LEU A 134 5.59 10.65 6.29
C LEU A 134 5.28 12.11 5.95
N VAL A 135 4.88 12.42 4.72
CA VAL A 135 4.48 13.80 4.37
C VAL A 135 3.22 14.22 5.14
N LEU A 136 2.28 13.31 5.37
CA LEU A 136 1.09 13.55 6.20
C LEU A 136 1.47 13.97 7.62
N THR A 137 2.51 13.37 8.23
CA THR A 137 2.99 13.79 9.56
C THR A 137 3.52 15.21 9.58
N ASP A 138 4.19 15.66 8.52
CA ASP A 138 4.80 17.00 8.45
C ASP A 138 3.73 18.08 8.15
N LYS A 139 2.81 17.81 7.21
CA LYS A 139 1.77 18.78 6.81
C LYS A 139 0.57 18.80 7.75
N TYR A 140 0.20 17.65 8.32
CA TYR A 140 -1.02 17.46 9.13
C TYR A 140 -0.73 16.69 10.43
N PRO A 141 0.20 17.15 11.27
CA PRO A 141 0.70 16.39 12.43
C PRO A 141 -0.38 15.96 13.42
N LYS A 142 -1.51 16.69 13.50
CA LYS A 142 -2.63 16.34 14.39
C LYS A 142 -3.39 15.07 13.97
N LEU A 143 -3.25 14.65 12.71
CA LEU A 143 -3.90 13.44 12.19
C LEU A 143 -3.08 12.17 12.44
N VAL A 144 -1.80 12.29 12.84
CA VAL A 144 -0.90 11.15 13.00
C VAL A 144 -0.38 11.05 14.42
N ARG A 145 -0.80 10.01 15.13
CA ARG A 145 -0.36 9.73 16.50
C ARG A 145 0.82 8.76 16.56
N HIS A 146 0.93 7.85 15.59
CA HIS A 146 2.05 6.95 15.36
C HIS A 146 2.23 6.76 13.85
N LEU A 147 3.47 6.68 13.39
CA LEU A 147 3.82 6.41 12.00
C LEU A 147 4.46 5.03 11.89
N VAL A 148 3.94 4.19 10.99
CA VAL A 148 4.60 2.95 10.58
C VAL A 148 4.94 3.02 9.10
N MET A 149 6.22 2.85 8.78
CA MET A 149 6.72 2.78 7.40
C MET A 149 7.11 1.34 7.09
N VAL A 150 6.48 0.75 6.07
CA VAL A 150 6.72 -0.63 5.64
C VAL A 150 7.56 -0.63 4.37
N ASP A 151 8.78 -1.12 4.53
CA ASP A 151 9.82 -1.35 3.53
C ASP A 151 10.09 -0.16 2.61
N ILE A 152 10.22 1.02 3.22
CA ILE A 152 10.55 2.27 2.52
C ILE A 152 11.21 3.27 3.47
N THR A 153 12.10 4.10 2.94
CA THR A 153 12.69 5.27 3.61
C THR A 153 12.95 6.38 2.58
N PRO A 154 13.30 7.61 3.00
CA PRO A 154 13.72 8.65 2.08
C PRO A 154 15.03 8.38 1.32
N GLY A 155 15.84 7.40 1.76
CA GLY A 155 17.11 7.03 1.12
C GLY A 155 16.96 6.03 -0.02
N VAL A 156 15.77 5.48 -0.23
CA VAL A 156 15.50 4.52 -1.30
C VAL A 156 15.62 5.20 -2.66
N THR A 157 16.49 4.65 -3.50
CA THR A 157 16.73 5.14 -4.87
C THR A 157 16.02 4.28 -5.91
N SER A 158 15.90 4.78 -7.14
CA SER A 158 15.37 4.00 -8.27
C SER A 158 16.18 2.73 -8.54
N LYS A 159 17.49 2.75 -8.25
CA LYS A 159 18.35 1.57 -8.36
C LYS A 159 17.96 0.49 -7.35
N LYS A 160 17.72 0.86 -6.09
CA LYS A 160 17.27 -0.06 -5.03
C LYS A 160 15.87 -0.62 -5.33
N ALA A 161 14.99 0.24 -5.86
CA ALA A 161 13.62 -0.13 -6.23
C ALA A 161 13.47 -0.77 -7.63
N LYS A 162 14.57 -1.03 -8.36
CA LYS A 162 14.52 -1.37 -9.79
C LYS A 162 13.59 -2.55 -10.13
N ALA A 163 13.69 -3.66 -9.41
CA ALA A 163 12.87 -4.84 -9.69
C ALA A 163 11.36 -4.55 -9.52
N VAL A 164 11.01 -3.71 -8.53
CA VAL A 164 9.62 -3.27 -8.29
C VAL A 164 9.16 -2.36 -9.43
N LEU A 165 10.01 -1.41 -9.83
CA LEU A 165 9.73 -0.49 -10.93
C LEU A 165 9.57 -1.22 -12.27
N ASP A 166 10.43 -2.20 -12.57
CA ASP A 166 10.35 -3.00 -13.80
C ASP A 166 9.01 -3.76 -13.89
N PHE A 167 8.54 -4.34 -12.79
CA PHE A 167 7.22 -4.99 -12.73
C PHE A 167 6.09 -3.98 -13.01
N ILE A 168 6.13 -2.82 -12.36
CA ILE A 168 5.12 -1.75 -12.54
C ILE A 168 5.16 -1.19 -13.97
N ASN A 169 6.35 -1.19 -14.60
CA ASN A 169 6.62 -0.60 -15.91
C ASN A 169 6.35 -1.51 -17.12
N GLY A 170 6.15 -2.82 -16.95
CA GLY A 170 5.72 -3.67 -18.09
C GLY A 170 4.24 -3.46 -18.51
N PRO A 171 3.67 -4.27 -19.43
CA PRO A 171 2.31 -4.10 -20.00
C PRO A 171 1.20 -3.67 -19.03
N GLN A 172 0.33 -2.75 -19.50
CA GLN A 172 -0.88 -2.31 -18.78
C GLN A 172 -2.05 -3.28 -18.98
N THR A 173 -2.12 -3.85 -20.18
CA THR A 173 -3.20 -4.70 -20.65
C THR A 173 -2.67 -6.09 -20.99
N PHE A 174 -3.51 -7.10 -20.84
CA PHE A 174 -3.17 -8.51 -21.05
C PHE A 174 -4.29 -9.18 -21.82
N ALA A 175 -3.95 -10.09 -22.74
CA ALA A 175 -4.97 -10.75 -23.56
C ALA A 175 -5.87 -11.67 -22.73
N SER A 176 -5.40 -12.16 -21.58
CA SER A 176 -6.14 -13.05 -20.70
C SER A 176 -5.71 -12.93 -19.23
N PHE A 177 -6.53 -13.48 -18.33
CA PHE A 177 -6.17 -13.63 -16.91
C PHE A 177 -4.91 -14.50 -16.73
N ASP A 178 -4.75 -15.54 -17.53
CA ASP A 178 -3.63 -16.47 -17.41
C ASP A 178 -2.31 -15.82 -17.80
N ASP A 179 -2.30 -14.94 -18.81
CA ASP A 179 -1.12 -14.14 -19.17
C ASP A 179 -0.71 -13.20 -18.02
N LEU A 180 -1.71 -12.60 -17.37
CA LEU A 180 -1.51 -11.72 -16.22
C LEU A 180 -0.97 -12.49 -15.00
N LEU A 181 -1.53 -13.67 -14.73
CA LEU A 181 -1.10 -14.56 -13.66
C LEU A 181 0.32 -15.07 -13.90
N ALA A 182 0.65 -15.49 -15.12
CA ALA A 182 1.98 -15.97 -15.49
C ALA A 182 3.04 -14.91 -15.22
N ARG A 183 2.83 -13.68 -15.69
CA ARG A 183 3.76 -12.56 -15.43
C ARG A 183 3.86 -12.23 -13.95
N THR A 184 2.74 -12.20 -13.23
CA THR A 184 2.73 -11.89 -11.79
C THR A 184 3.50 -12.95 -11.01
N THR A 185 3.39 -14.22 -11.40
CA THR A 185 4.12 -15.35 -10.82
C THR A 185 5.62 -15.25 -11.06
N GLU A 186 6.05 -14.88 -12.28
CA GLU A 186 7.46 -14.67 -12.62
C GLU A 186 8.14 -13.64 -11.69
N HIS A 187 7.42 -12.56 -11.34
CA HIS A 187 7.94 -11.48 -10.51
C HIS A 187 7.73 -11.71 -8.99
N ASN A 188 6.94 -12.71 -8.60
CA ASN A 188 6.61 -13.00 -7.19
C ASN A 188 6.69 -14.52 -6.89
N PRO A 189 7.84 -15.18 -7.10
CA PRO A 189 7.95 -16.63 -7.02
C PRO A 189 7.76 -17.19 -5.60
N THR A 190 7.81 -16.34 -4.58
CA THR A 190 7.63 -16.71 -3.17
C THR A 190 6.16 -16.80 -2.74
N ARG A 191 5.22 -16.31 -3.57
CA ARG A 191 3.79 -16.28 -3.23
C ARG A 191 3.06 -17.48 -3.80
N SER A 192 2.04 -17.96 -3.06
CA SER A 192 1.18 -19.04 -3.53
C SER A 192 0.35 -18.61 -4.75
N ALA A 193 0.02 -19.56 -5.64
CA ALA A 193 -0.82 -19.27 -6.80
C ALA A 193 -2.20 -18.72 -6.39
N THR A 194 -2.77 -19.20 -5.29
CA THR A 194 -4.03 -18.70 -4.70
C THR A 194 -3.90 -17.23 -4.30
N SER A 195 -2.81 -16.87 -3.61
CA SER A 195 -2.52 -15.49 -3.19
C SER A 195 -2.37 -14.54 -4.38
N LEU A 196 -1.67 -14.98 -5.43
CA LEU A 196 -1.50 -14.20 -6.66
C LEU A 196 -2.81 -14.04 -7.41
N ARG A 197 -3.61 -15.11 -7.54
CA ARG A 197 -4.92 -15.07 -8.19
C ARG A 197 -5.84 -14.06 -7.51
N ARG A 198 -5.96 -14.13 -6.18
CA ARG A 198 -6.73 -13.20 -5.36
C ARG A 198 -6.25 -11.76 -5.55
N GLY A 199 -4.93 -11.53 -5.45
CA GLY A 199 -4.34 -10.21 -5.64
C GLY A 199 -4.65 -9.61 -7.01
N ILE A 200 -4.58 -10.41 -8.08
CA ILE A 200 -4.92 -9.96 -9.44
C ILE A 200 -6.41 -9.63 -9.55
N LEU A 201 -7.30 -10.48 -9.02
CA LEU A 201 -8.74 -10.23 -9.07
C LEU A 201 -9.13 -8.93 -8.38
N HIS A 202 -8.47 -8.57 -7.27
CA HIS A 202 -8.68 -7.27 -6.62
C HIS A 202 -8.04 -6.09 -7.37
N ASN A 203 -6.95 -6.31 -8.11
CA ASN A 203 -6.11 -5.24 -8.66
C ASN A 203 -6.25 -5.05 -10.17
N ALA A 204 -6.99 -5.91 -10.85
CA ALA A 204 -7.28 -5.83 -12.27
C ALA A 204 -8.77 -6.00 -12.52
N HIS A 205 -9.19 -5.72 -13.74
CA HIS A 205 -10.54 -5.96 -14.20
C HIS A 205 -10.52 -6.43 -15.64
N GLN A 206 -11.51 -7.23 -16.00
CA GLN A 206 -11.72 -7.63 -17.38
C GLN A 206 -12.48 -6.53 -18.13
N VAL A 207 -11.99 -6.18 -19.30
CA VAL A 207 -12.58 -5.21 -20.22
C VAL A 207 -13.56 -5.93 -21.16
N THR A 208 -14.46 -5.19 -21.79
CA THR A 208 -15.52 -5.73 -22.64
C THR A 208 -15.04 -6.57 -23.83
N ASP A 209 -13.79 -6.40 -24.26
CA ASP A 209 -13.17 -7.21 -25.33
C ASP A 209 -12.56 -8.53 -24.83
N GLY A 210 -12.66 -8.81 -23.52
CA GLY A 210 -12.13 -9.99 -22.85
C GLY A 210 -10.72 -9.80 -22.28
N SER A 211 -10.02 -8.73 -22.65
CA SER A 211 -8.69 -8.41 -22.12
C SER A 211 -8.74 -7.98 -20.65
N TRP A 212 -7.59 -7.97 -19.99
CA TRP A 212 -7.45 -7.60 -18.60
C TRP A 212 -6.60 -6.35 -18.43
N GLU A 213 -7.06 -5.43 -17.58
CA GLU A 213 -6.36 -4.19 -17.29
C GLU A 213 -6.21 -3.98 -15.79
N TRP A 214 -5.03 -3.49 -15.40
CA TRP A 214 -4.79 -3.08 -14.03
C TRP A 214 -5.69 -1.90 -13.62
N ARG A 215 -6.09 -1.87 -12.34
CA ARG A 215 -6.87 -0.79 -11.71
C ARG A 215 -6.00 0.38 -11.24
N TYR A 216 -4.84 0.61 -11.84
CA TYR A 216 -3.99 1.75 -11.49
C TYR A 216 -3.56 2.55 -12.72
N ASP A 217 -3.45 3.86 -12.53
CA ASP A 217 -3.09 4.80 -13.57
C ASP A 217 -1.58 4.80 -13.81
N ARG A 218 -1.19 4.40 -15.02
CA ARG A 218 0.23 4.32 -15.41
C ARG A 218 0.80 5.63 -15.90
N ARG A 219 -0.03 6.64 -16.20
CA ARG A 219 0.43 7.95 -16.69
C ARG A 219 1.39 8.63 -15.72
N GLY A 220 1.18 8.43 -14.42
CA GLY A 220 2.03 9.04 -13.40
C GLY A 220 3.43 8.45 -13.31
N GLN A 221 3.60 7.18 -13.67
CA GLN A 221 4.92 6.54 -13.71
C GLN A 221 5.75 7.08 -14.88
N ILE A 222 5.15 7.20 -16.06
CA ILE A 222 5.76 7.82 -17.25
C ILE A 222 6.20 9.27 -16.96
N ASN A 223 5.42 9.99 -16.16
CA ASN A 223 5.75 11.36 -15.76
C ASN A 223 6.87 11.41 -14.71
N SER A 224 6.89 10.47 -13.74
CA SER A 224 7.95 10.40 -12.73
C SER A 224 9.35 10.12 -13.31
N GLU A 225 9.45 9.29 -14.37
CA GLU A 225 10.69 9.05 -15.12
C GLU A 225 11.20 10.32 -15.82
N LYS A 226 10.30 11.26 -16.14
CA LYS A 226 10.65 12.57 -16.73
C LYS A 226 10.94 13.64 -15.68
N THR A 227 10.50 13.47 -14.43
CA THR A 227 10.53 14.54 -13.42
C THR A 227 11.43 14.30 -12.22
N ASN A 228 11.95 13.10 -11.91
CA ASN A 228 12.78 12.94 -10.69
C ASN A 228 13.83 11.81 -10.72
N LEU A 229 15.10 12.20 -10.63
CA LEU A 229 16.14 11.49 -9.86
C LEU A 229 16.99 12.46 -9.00
N GLU A 230 16.46 13.62 -8.59
CA GLU A 230 17.18 14.56 -7.70
C GLU A 230 16.87 14.36 -6.20
N THR A 231 16.32 13.21 -5.78
CA THR A 231 16.05 12.93 -4.36
C THR A 231 17.22 12.28 -3.61
N GLU A 232 18.38 12.12 -4.24
CA GLU A 232 19.56 11.44 -3.68
C GLU A 232 20.36 12.26 -2.64
N SER A 233 19.80 13.36 -2.11
CA SER A 233 20.47 14.12 -1.07
C SER A 233 20.06 13.65 0.33
N PRO A 234 21.03 13.36 1.23
CA PRO A 234 20.79 13.24 2.68
C PRO A 234 20.13 14.49 3.31
N ARG A 235 20.01 15.59 2.56
CA ARG A 235 19.26 16.81 2.91
C ARG A 235 17.96 16.96 2.11
N SER A 236 17.33 15.86 1.71
CA SER A 236 16.02 15.94 1.07
C SER A 236 14.97 16.36 2.09
N ALA A 237 13.91 17.05 1.63
CA ALA A 237 12.81 17.48 2.50
C ALA A 237 12.15 16.32 3.28
N LEU A 238 12.28 15.08 2.79
CA LEU A 238 11.78 13.88 3.45
C LEU A 238 12.67 13.44 4.63
N TRP A 239 13.99 13.57 4.53
CA TRP A 239 14.88 13.35 5.68
C TRP A 239 14.65 14.42 6.76
N ASP A 240 14.44 15.67 6.35
CA ASP A 240 14.07 16.72 7.29
C ASP A 240 12.72 16.47 7.96
N ALA A 241 11.75 15.87 7.24
CA ALA A 241 10.47 15.45 7.83
C ALA A 241 10.66 14.37 8.91
N ILE A 242 11.53 13.38 8.67
CA ILE A 242 11.90 12.38 9.70
C ILE A 242 12.49 13.07 10.94
N ALA A 243 13.42 14.00 10.75
CA ALA A 243 14.06 14.71 11.86
C ALA A 243 13.08 15.58 12.68
N ARG A 244 11.95 15.99 12.08
CA ARG A 244 10.92 16.81 12.73
C ARG A 244 9.77 16.00 13.32
N LEU A 245 9.75 14.67 13.19
CA LEU A 245 8.66 13.83 13.67
C LEU A 245 8.32 14.08 15.14
N GLN A 246 7.05 14.30 15.42
CA GLN A 246 6.52 14.51 16.77
C GLN A 246 5.83 13.27 17.34
N CYS A 247 5.71 12.20 16.54
CA CYS A 247 5.09 10.94 16.90
C CYS A 247 6.10 9.78 16.85
N PRO A 248 5.88 8.68 17.58
CA PRO A 248 6.71 7.50 17.44
C PRO A 248 6.73 6.97 16.00
N LEU A 249 7.89 6.46 15.60
CA LEU A 249 8.14 5.87 14.29
C LEU A 249 8.55 4.40 14.44
N LEU A 250 7.85 3.52 13.72
CA LEU A 250 8.29 2.15 13.46
C LEU A 250 8.63 2.01 11.97
N VAL A 251 9.84 1.53 11.67
CA VAL A 251 10.23 1.10 10.33
C VAL A 251 10.26 -0.43 10.31
N VAL A 252 9.44 -1.02 9.44
CA VAL A 252 9.41 -2.46 9.20
C VAL A 252 10.09 -2.75 7.87
N ARG A 253 11.25 -3.41 7.89
CA ARG A 253 12.02 -3.80 6.71
C ARG A 253 11.77 -5.27 6.38
N GLY A 254 11.58 -5.59 5.10
CA GLY A 254 11.62 -6.97 4.63
C GLY A 254 13.05 -7.49 4.60
N GLY A 255 13.35 -8.57 5.31
CA GLY A 255 14.71 -9.11 5.42
C GLY A 255 15.29 -9.63 4.11
N ALA A 256 14.45 -9.96 3.13
CA ALA A 256 14.84 -10.33 1.77
C ALA A 256 14.63 -9.18 0.76
N SER A 257 14.22 -7.99 1.21
CA SER A 257 14.00 -6.84 0.34
C SER A 257 15.32 -6.13 0.01
N PRO A 258 15.60 -5.86 -1.28
CA PRO A 258 16.71 -5.00 -1.67
C PRO A 258 16.37 -3.50 -1.61
N VAL A 259 15.12 -3.14 -1.28
CA VAL A 259 14.63 -1.77 -1.38
C VAL A 259 15.15 -0.89 -0.26
N VAL A 260 15.10 -1.39 0.99
CA VAL A 260 15.68 -0.74 2.16
C VAL A 260 16.90 -1.54 2.59
N ASP A 261 18.05 -0.88 2.70
CA ASP A 261 19.30 -1.50 3.16
C ASP A 261 19.77 -0.96 4.52
N ASP A 262 20.95 -1.39 4.96
CA ASP A 262 21.50 -0.97 6.25
C ASP A 262 21.84 0.54 6.28
N GLU A 263 22.23 1.13 5.15
CA GLU A 263 22.50 2.57 5.03
C GLU A 263 21.21 3.38 5.22
N ASP A 264 20.09 2.91 4.65
CA ASP A 264 18.78 3.52 4.86
C ASP A 264 18.35 3.50 6.33
N ILE A 265 18.56 2.36 7.01
CA ILE A 265 18.22 2.20 8.43
C ILE A 265 19.11 3.10 9.30
N GLU A 266 20.41 3.19 9.02
CA GLU A 266 21.29 4.10 9.74
C GLU A 266 20.92 5.57 9.46
N GLY A 267 20.52 5.90 8.24
CA GLY A 267 19.95 7.22 7.92
C GLY A 267 18.73 7.55 8.78
N VAL A 268 17.81 6.62 8.97
CA VAL A 268 16.64 6.81 9.86
C VAL A 268 17.10 7.05 11.30
N LYS A 269 18.00 6.22 11.85
CA LYS A 269 18.47 6.38 13.23
C LYS A 269 19.25 7.67 13.47
N GLN A 270 19.99 8.16 12.46
CA GLN A 270 20.70 9.44 12.55
C GLN A 270 19.74 10.61 12.66
N HIS A 271 18.63 10.59 11.90
CA HIS A 271 17.64 11.67 11.90
C HIS A 271 16.61 11.54 13.03
N TYR A 272 16.27 10.31 13.42
CA TYR A 272 15.30 10.01 14.47
C TYR A 272 15.76 8.84 15.36
N PRO A 273 16.66 9.10 16.34
CA PRO A 273 17.29 8.05 17.15
C PRO A 273 16.34 7.16 17.95
N SER A 274 15.12 7.64 18.22
CA SER A 274 14.06 6.88 18.91
C SER A 274 13.22 6.00 17.97
N ALA A 275 13.53 5.97 16.67
CA ALA A 275 12.85 5.08 15.72
C ALA A 275 13.02 3.63 16.15
N GLU A 276 11.91 2.90 16.19
CA GLU A 276 11.96 1.45 16.30
C GLU A 276 12.16 0.83 14.92
N ILE A 277 13.11 -0.10 14.82
CA ILE A 277 13.42 -0.79 13.57
C ILE A 277 13.18 -2.28 13.76
N VAL A 278 12.39 -2.88 12.87
CA VAL A 278 12.13 -4.31 12.82
C VAL A 278 12.50 -4.84 11.45
N VAL A 279 13.19 -5.97 11.41
CA VAL A 279 13.46 -6.72 10.19
C VAL A 279 12.63 -7.99 10.22
N VAL A 280 11.88 -8.25 9.14
CA VAL A 280 10.95 -9.37 9.02
C VAL A 280 11.55 -10.42 8.09
N ASP A 281 11.97 -11.55 8.67
CA ASP A 281 12.74 -12.56 7.96
C ASP A 281 11.93 -13.27 6.86
N GLY A 282 12.52 -13.34 5.66
CA GLY A 282 11.90 -13.95 4.48
C GLY A 282 10.78 -13.13 3.85
N ALA A 283 10.52 -11.91 4.31
CA ALA A 283 9.69 -10.94 3.57
C ALA A 283 10.53 -10.17 2.56
N GLY A 284 10.03 -10.04 1.33
CA GLY A 284 10.52 -9.10 0.34
C GLY A 284 9.92 -7.70 0.55
N HIS A 285 9.81 -6.94 -0.53
CA HIS A 285 9.29 -5.56 -0.46
C HIS A 285 7.86 -5.50 0.09
N SER A 286 7.00 -6.46 -0.30
CA SER A 286 5.60 -6.50 0.11
C SER A 286 5.42 -7.30 1.41
N VAL A 287 5.94 -6.78 2.53
CA VAL A 287 5.88 -7.44 3.85
C VAL A 287 4.47 -7.85 4.25
N GLN A 288 3.46 -7.02 3.96
CA GLN A 288 2.05 -7.32 4.23
C GLN A 288 1.50 -8.49 3.39
N GLY A 289 2.15 -8.81 2.26
CA GLY A 289 1.82 -9.98 1.44
C GLY A 289 2.61 -11.22 1.83
N ASP A 290 3.89 -11.07 2.17
CA ASP A 290 4.79 -12.20 2.45
C ASP A 290 4.65 -12.70 3.89
N ARG A 291 4.56 -11.78 4.86
CA ARG A 291 4.54 -12.03 6.31
C ARG A 291 3.42 -11.25 7.03
N PRO A 292 2.15 -11.36 6.59
CA PRO A 292 1.05 -10.57 7.15
C PRO A 292 0.81 -10.77 8.65
N ILE A 293 0.95 -12.00 9.15
CA ILE A 293 0.70 -12.33 10.57
C ILE A 293 1.77 -11.70 11.46
N GLU A 294 3.02 -11.75 11.03
CA GLU A 294 4.14 -11.15 11.74
C GLU A 294 4.05 -9.62 11.72
N LEU A 295 3.73 -9.03 10.56
CA LEU A 295 3.46 -7.59 10.46
C LEU A 295 2.32 -7.17 11.40
N ALA A 296 1.20 -7.90 11.40
CA ALA A 296 0.07 -7.63 12.31
C ALA A 296 0.48 -7.70 13.79
N ALA A 297 1.38 -8.63 14.16
CA ALA A 297 1.90 -8.73 15.52
C ALA A 297 2.76 -7.51 15.91
N HIS A 298 3.62 -7.03 15.00
CA HIS A 298 4.41 -5.81 15.21
C HIS A 298 3.53 -4.57 15.33
N LEU A 299 2.52 -4.44 14.45
CA LEU A 299 1.54 -3.35 14.53
C LEU A 299 0.81 -3.37 15.88
N ARG A 300 0.31 -4.51 16.33
CA ARG A 300 -0.38 -4.66 17.62
C ARG A 300 0.49 -4.32 18.83
N ARG A 301 1.79 -4.63 18.77
CA ARG A 301 2.73 -4.31 19.86
C ARG A 301 3.01 -2.81 19.91
N PHE A 302 3.07 -2.16 18.75
CA PHE A 302 3.48 -0.76 18.64
C PHE A 302 2.38 0.23 19.03
N VAL A 303 1.09 -0.15 18.94
CA VAL A 303 -0.07 0.76 19.06
C VAL A 303 -1.14 0.32 20.06
#